data_AF-A0A374MMT8-F1
#
_entry.id   AF-A0A374MMT8-F1
#
_cell.length_a   1.000
_cell.length_b   1.000
_cell.length_c   1.000
_cell.angle_alpha   90.00
_cell.angle_beta   90.00
_cell.angle_gamma   90.00
#
_symmetry.space_group_name_H-M   'P 1'
#
loop_
_entity.id
_entity.type
_entity.pdbx_description
1 polymer ?
#
loop_
_entity_poly.entity_id
_entity_poly.type
_entity_poly.pdbx_seq_one_letter_code
_entity_poly.pdbx_strand_id
1 'polypeptide(L)'
;MYGLSKKKMPHLHLIDEAIGLLNTEIRLIEWRIKYPEQLQQRINKQPLSPLYLADKTTLINIMEMVSGLFLSKNIVYQNGKPAYLVDLVKAFEWLFNIKIGDCYQKHEDVIKRKPGKLTGFLNGLVELIKKEHDKKGYR
;
A
#
# COMPACT_ATOMS: atom_id res chain seq x y z
N MET A 1 19.09 -57.62 41.21
CA MET A 1 17.77 -57.19 40.69
C MET A 1 18.00 -56.24 39.53
N TYR A 2 17.51 -56.60 38.34
CA TYR A 2 17.59 -55.79 37.13
C TYR A 2 16.71 -54.54 37.27
N GLY A 3 17.32 -53.36 37.39
CA GLY A 3 16.62 -52.08 37.31
C GLY A 3 16.70 -51.55 35.88
N LEU A 4 15.62 -51.75 35.11
CA LEU A 4 15.48 -51.32 33.72
C LEU A 4 15.83 -49.83 33.54
N SER A 5 16.98 -49.57 32.94
CA SER A 5 17.30 -48.27 32.32
C SER A 5 16.31 -48.04 31.18
N LYS A 6 15.25 -47.25 31.44
CA LYS A 6 14.34 -46.76 30.41
C LYS A 6 15.14 -45.85 29.47
N LYS A 7 15.73 -46.46 28.44
CA LYS A 7 16.28 -45.77 27.27
C LYS A 7 15.13 -44.99 26.63
N LYS A 8 14.94 -43.72 27.02
CA LYS A 8 13.96 -42.82 26.38
C LYS A 8 14.27 -42.83 24.88
N MET A 9 13.35 -43.39 24.10
CA MET A 9 13.50 -43.51 22.66
C MET A 9 13.64 -42.10 22.06
N PRO A 10 14.71 -41.81 21.27
CA PRO A 10 14.97 -40.47 20.75
C PRO A 10 13.79 -39.87 19.97
N HIS A 11 12.96 -40.73 19.39
CA HIS A 11 11.76 -40.35 18.64
C HIS A 11 10.64 -39.77 19.53
N LEU A 12 10.53 -40.18 20.80
CA LEU A 12 9.54 -39.60 21.72
C LEU A 12 9.91 -38.16 22.09
N HIS A 13 11.19 -37.88 22.28
CA HIS A 13 11.68 -36.54 22.60
C HIS A 13 11.39 -35.54 21.46
N LEU A 14 11.58 -35.95 20.21
CA LEU A 14 11.28 -35.12 19.05
C LEU A 14 9.78 -34.81 18.92
N ILE A 15 8.92 -35.77 19.30
CA ILE A 15 7.46 -35.56 19.32
C ILE A 15 7.08 -34.57 20.43
N ASP A 16 7.63 -34.72 21.62
CA ASP A 16 7.37 -33.81 22.74
C ASP A 16 7.83 -32.38 22.42
N GLU A 17 8.95 -32.23 21.73
CA GLU A 17 9.48 -30.94 21.28
C GLU A 17 8.60 -30.30 20.20
N ALA A 18 8.12 -31.08 19.22
CA ALA A 18 7.18 -30.61 18.21
C ALA A 18 5.83 -30.17 18.83
N ILE A 19 5.33 -30.90 19.82
CA ILE A 19 4.14 -30.52 20.59
C ILE A 19 4.39 -29.22 21.37
N GLY A 20 5.58 -29.06 21.97
CA GLY A 20 5.98 -27.83 22.64
C GLY A 20 5.99 -26.61 21.72
N LEU A 21 6.51 -26.77 20.50
CA LEU A 21 6.51 -25.72 19.47
C LEU A 21 5.09 -25.34 19.05
N LEU A 22 4.24 -26.33 18.74
CA LEU A 22 2.84 -26.10 18.36
C LEU A 22 2.06 -25.39 19.47
N ASN A 23 2.23 -25.79 20.73
CA ASN A 23 1.59 -25.11 21.86
C ASN A 23 2.05 -23.66 21.99
N THR A 24 3.32 -23.38 21.65
CA THR A 24 3.84 -22.01 21.67
C THR A 24 3.24 -21.17 20.54
N GLU A 25 3.10 -21.73 19.34
CA GLU A 25 2.42 -21.07 18.22
C GLU A 25 0.95 -20.81 18.50
N ILE A 26 0.22 -21.79 19.05
CA ILE A 26 -1.18 -21.64 19.48
C ILE A 26 -1.29 -20.50 20.49
N ARG A 27 -0.42 -20.47 21.52
CA ARG A 27 -0.41 -19.41 22.53
C ARG A 27 -0.13 -18.04 21.91
N LEU A 28 0.78 -17.96 20.93
CA LEU A 28 1.04 -16.71 20.21
C LEU A 28 -0.21 -16.24 19.45
N ILE A 29 -0.95 -17.14 18.80
CA ILE A 29 -2.20 -16.81 18.10
C ILE A 29 -3.29 -16.35 19.08
N GLU A 30 -3.46 -17.04 20.20
CA GLU A 30 -4.40 -16.64 21.26
C GLU A 30 -4.10 -15.24 21.78
N TRP A 31 -2.82 -14.93 21.98
CA TRP A 31 -2.38 -13.59 22.39
C TRP A 31 -2.70 -12.53 21.31
N ARG A 32 -2.58 -12.87 20.02
CA ARG A 32 -2.97 -11.97 18.91
C ARG A 32 -4.47 -11.67 18.92
N ILE A 33 -5.29 -12.67 19.22
CA ILE A 33 -6.75 -12.50 19.31
C ILE A 33 -7.12 -11.66 20.53
N LYS A 34 -6.44 -11.88 21.66
CA LYS A 34 -6.74 -11.22 22.93
C LYS A 34 -6.29 -9.75 22.99
N TYR A 35 -5.21 -9.39 22.31
CA TYR A 35 -4.61 -8.04 22.36
C TYR A 35 -4.25 -7.50 20.95
N PRO A 36 -5.23 -7.27 20.07
CA PRO A 36 -4.99 -6.83 18.69
C PRO A 36 -4.30 -5.46 18.59
N GLU A 37 -4.54 -4.56 19.55
CA GLU A 37 -3.99 -3.20 19.60
C GLU A 37 -2.46 -3.13 19.65
N GLN A 38 -1.80 -4.12 20.27
CA GLN A 38 -0.32 -4.15 20.37
C GLN A 38 0.34 -4.43 19.00
N LEU A 39 -0.35 -5.15 18.13
CA LEU A 39 0.08 -5.47 16.76
C LEU A 39 -0.29 -4.38 15.77
N GLN A 40 -1.46 -3.78 15.92
CA GLN A 40 -1.87 -2.62 15.12
C GLN A 40 -0.84 -1.50 15.21
N GLN A 41 -0.23 -1.27 16.37
CA GLN A 41 0.83 -0.27 16.51
C GLN A 41 2.12 -0.59 15.72
N ARG A 42 2.42 -1.86 15.44
CA ARG A 42 3.58 -2.22 14.58
C ARG A 42 3.24 -2.11 13.10
N ILE A 43 2.06 -2.56 12.69
CA ILE A 43 1.61 -2.51 11.29
C ILE A 43 1.34 -1.06 10.86
N ASN A 44 0.73 -0.25 11.73
CA ASN A 44 0.37 1.13 11.40
C ASN A 44 1.54 2.12 11.45
N LYS A 45 2.70 1.74 12.01
CA LYS A 45 3.88 2.62 12.12
C LYS A 45 4.85 2.48 10.96
N GLN A 46 4.86 1.34 10.26
CA GLN A 46 5.69 1.21 9.08
C GLN A 46 4.96 1.81 7.88
N PRO A 47 5.57 2.78 7.20
CA PRO A 47 5.06 3.22 5.92
C PRO A 47 5.07 2.05 4.95
N LEU A 48 3.97 1.87 4.23
CA LEU A 48 3.84 0.78 3.26
C LEU A 48 4.73 1.02 2.04
N SER A 49 4.95 2.29 1.70
CA SER A 49 5.84 2.73 0.63
C SER A 49 6.99 3.58 1.18
N PRO A 50 8.21 3.50 0.62
CA PRO A 50 9.30 4.42 0.97
C PRO A 50 9.09 5.85 0.43
N LEU A 51 8.08 6.07 -0.42
CA LEU A 51 7.81 7.36 -1.05
C LEU A 51 6.78 8.17 -0.27
N TYR A 52 7.00 9.48 -0.22
CA TYR A 52 6.14 10.43 0.48
C TYR A 52 6.01 11.73 -0.30
N LEU A 53 4.90 12.42 -0.08
CA LEU A 53 4.71 13.78 -0.60
C LEU A 53 5.46 14.77 0.29
N ALA A 54 6.22 15.65 -0.35
CA ALA A 54 6.97 16.68 0.36
C ALA A 54 6.05 17.74 1.01
N ASP A 55 4.85 17.95 0.47
CA ASP A 55 3.86 18.89 1.00
C ASP A 55 2.45 18.24 1.07
N LYS A 56 1.60 18.74 1.96
CA LYS A 56 0.22 18.27 2.16
C LYS A 56 -0.76 18.83 1.14
N THR A 57 -0.44 19.97 0.51
CA THR A 57 -1.29 20.59 -0.54
C THR A 57 -1.39 19.73 -1.81
N THR A 58 -0.62 18.64 -1.89
CA THR A 58 -0.47 17.79 -3.07
C THR A 58 -1.60 16.76 -3.25
N LEU A 59 -2.53 16.58 -2.28
CA LEU A 59 -3.62 15.60 -2.44
C LEU A 59 -4.53 15.88 -3.64
N ILE A 60 -4.83 17.16 -3.88
CA ILE A 60 -5.67 17.59 -5.00
C ILE A 60 -4.95 17.43 -6.35
N ASN A 61 -3.62 17.56 -6.35
CA ASN A 61 -2.74 17.34 -7.50
C ASN A 61 -2.61 15.84 -7.82
N ILE A 62 -2.50 15.00 -6.79
CA ILE A 62 -2.53 13.55 -6.93
C ILE A 62 -3.87 13.11 -7.51
N MET A 63 -4.98 13.65 -7.00
CA MET A 63 -6.30 13.33 -7.55
C MET A 63 -6.46 13.78 -9.00
N GLU A 64 -5.84 14.89 -9.39
CA GLU A 64 -5.81 15.32 -10.79
C GLU A 64 -5.09 14.31 -11.69
N MET A 65 -3.95 13.77 -11.26
CA MET A 65 -3.26 12.68 -11.97
C MET A 65 -4.13 11.42 -12.05
N VAL A 66 -4.67 10.96 -10.92
CA VAL A 66 -5.52 9.77 -10.86
C VAL A 66 -6.74 9.92 -11.76
N SER A 67 -7.36 11.10 -11.77
CA SER A 67 -8.51 11.41 -12.62
C SER A 67 -8.14 11.37 -14.10
N GLY A 68 -7.00 11.96 -14.48
CA GLY A 68 -6.50 11.89 -15.86
C GLY A 68 -6.22 10.45 -16.30
N LEU A 69 -5.60 9.65 -15.44
CA LEU A 69 -5.34 8.23 -15.71
C LEU A 69 -6.64 7.42 -15.84
N PHE A 70 -7.59 7.63 -14.94
CA PHE A 70 -8.90 6.98 -14.98
C PHE A 70 -9.65 7.31 -16.27
N LEU A 71 -9.69 8.59 -16.66
CA LEU A 71 -10.35 9.04 -17.90
C LEU A 71 -9.64 8.53 -19.15
N SER A 72 -8.32 8.37 -19.12
CA SER A 72 -7.55 7.85 -20.26
C SER A 72 -7.91 6.39 -20.61
N LYS A 73 -8.39 5.61 -19.63
CA LYS A 73 -8.67 4.17 -19.74
C LYS A 73 -7.48 3.32 -20.23
N ASN A 74 -6.26 3.87 -20.19
CA ASN A 74 -5.05 3.19 -20.64
C ASN A 74 -4.47 2.24 -19.60
N ILE A 75 -4.86 2.39 -18.33
CA ILE A 75 -4.50 1.43 -17.27
C ILE A 75 -5.57 0.34 -17.27
N VAL A 76 -5.14 -0.89 -17.53
CA VAL A 76 -6.00 -2.07 -17.60
C VAL A 76 -5.54 -3.12 -16.61
N TYR A 77 -6.48 -3.95 -16.15
CA TYR A 77 -6.13 -5.19 -15.44
C TYR A 77 -5.56 -6.22 -16.42
N GLN A 78 -5.01 -7.32 -15.89
CA GLN A 78 -4.51 -8.44 -16.70
C GLN A 78 -5.57 -9.04 -17.64
N ASN A 79 -6.86 -8.89 -17.31
CA ASN A 79 -7.97 -9.33 -18.16
C ASN A 79 -8.32 -8.33 -19.29
N GLY A 80 -7.54 -7.26 -19.47
CA GLY A 80 -7.74 -6.23 -20.49
C GLY A 80 -8.84 -5.20 -20.18
N LYS A 81 -9.57 -5.34 -19.06
CA LYS A 81 -10.59 -4.35 -18.67
C LYS A 81 -9.93 -3.10 -18.08
N PRO A 82 -10.45 -1.89 -18.36
CA PRO A 82 -9.95 -0.67 -17.74
C PRO A 82 -10.03 -0.72 -16.21
N ALA A 83 -9.04 -0.13 -15.55
CA ALA A 83 -8.99 -0.01 -14.11
C ALA A 83 -10.13 0.86 -13.57
N TYR A 84 -10.74 0.43 -12.48
CA TYR A 84 -11.73 1.22 -11.74
C TYR A 84 -11.06 2.35 -10.96
N LEU A 85 -11.77 3.47 -10.82
CA LEU A 85 -11.28 4.66 -10.09
C LEU A 85 -10.81 4.30 -8.66
N VAL A 86 -11.60 3.48 -7.96
CA VAL A 86 -11.32 3.07 -6.58
C VAL A 86 -9.97 2.36 -6.47
N ASP A 87 -9.65 1.49 -7.42
CA ASP A 87 -8.40 0.71 -7.39
C ASP A 87 -7.18 1.58 -7.74
N LEU A 88 -7.36 2.52 -8.68
CA LEU A 88 -6.33 3.53 -8.97
C LEU A 88 -6.06 4.41 -7.73
N VAL A 89 -7.11 4.88 -7.05
CA VAL A 89 -6.95 5.67 -5.83
C VAL A 89 -6.21 4.88 -4.75
N LYS A 90 -6.60 3.63 -4.48
CA LYS A 90 -5.92 2.77 -3.51
C LYS A 90 -4.44 2.54 -3.84
N ALA A 91 -4.11 2.40 -5.13
CA ALA A 91 -2.72 2.28 -5.57
C ALA A 91 -1.91 3.53 -5.22
N PHE A 92 -2.47 4.73 -5.44
CA PHE A 92 -1.81 5.99 -5.09
C PHE A 92 -1.77 6.26 -3.57
N GLU A 93 -2.80 5.85 -2.83
CA GLU A 93 -2.80 5.87 -1.36
C GLU A 93 -1.65 5.04 -0.80
N TRP A 94 -1.50 3.81 -1.31
CA TRP A 94 -0.39 2.94 -0.97
C TRP A 94 0.96 3.54 -1.37
N LEU A 95 1.07 4.06 -2.61
CA LEU A 95 2.32 4.59 -3.15
C LEU A 95 2.87 5.78 -2.37
N PHE A 96 2.01 6.68 -1.89
CA PHE A 96 2.43 7.92 -1.23
C PHE A 96 2.14 7.95 0.27
N ASN A 97 1.67 6.84 0.85
CA ASN A 97 1.23 6.75 2.24
C ASN A 97 0.19 7.83 2.60
N ILE A 98 -0.74 8.11 1.69
CA ILE A 98 -1.79 9.11 1.87
C ILE A 98 -3.15 8.44 2.06
N LYS A 99 -4.10 9.19 2.62
CA LYS A 99 -5.52 8.79 2.64
C LYS A 99 -6.35 9.75 1.80
N ILE A 100 -6.92 9.21 0.75
CA ILE A 100 -7.91 9.84 -0.09
C ILE A 100 -9.26 9.30 0.41
N GLY A 101 -10.01 10.12 1.14
CA GLY A 101 -11.43 9.90 1.45
C GLY A 101 -12.32 9.71 0.21
N ASP A 102 -13.55 10.24 0.17
CA ASP A 102 -14.48 9.95 -0.94
C ASP A 102 -13.87 10.22 -2.33
N CYS A 103 -13.56 9.13 -3.04
CA CYS A 103 -12.85 9.16 -4.31
C CYS A 103 -13.72 9.70 -5.46
N TYR A 104 -15.03 9.45 -5.42
CA TYR A 104 -15.94 9.92 -6.46
C TYR A 104 -16.20 11.41 -6.29
N GLN A 105 -16.45 11.86 -5.05
CA GLN A 105 -16.61 13.28 -4.78
C GLN A 105 -15.34 14.06 -5.16
N LYS A 106 -14.15 13.55 -4.80
CA LYS A 106 -12.89 14.21 -5.14
C LYS A 106 -12.60 14.21 -6.63
N HIS A 107 -13.04 13.18 -7.36
CA HIS A 107 -12.95 13.14 -8.81
C HIS A 107 -13.85 14.24 -9.40
N GLU A 108 -15.11 14.30 -8.98
CA GLU A 108 -16.04 15.34 -9.37
C GLU A 108 -15.52 16.74 -9.04
N ASP A 109 -14.91 16.94 -7.87
CA ASP A 109 -14.30 18.20 -7.48
C ASP A 109 -13.14 18.59 -8.41
N VAL A 110 -12.38 17.63 -8.94
CA VAL A 110 -11.38 17.88 -9.99
C VAL A 110 -12.06 18.36 -11.26
N ILE A 111 -13.10 17.66 -11.72
CA ILE A 111 -13.80 17.99 -12.97
C ILE A 111 -14.52 19.35 -12.89
N LYS A 112 -15.06 19.71 -11.72
CA LYS A 112 -15.81 20.96 -11.48
C LYS A 112 -14.93 22.18 -11.20
N ARG A 113 -13.60 22.06 -11.21
CA ARG A 113 -12.72 23.19 -10.95
C ARG A 113 -12.89 24.30 -11.99
N LYS A 114 -12.58 25.53 -11.56
CA LYS A 114 -12.52 26.69 -12.47
C LYS A 114 -11.52 26.42 -13.60
N PRO A 115 -11.81 26.83 -14.84
CA PRO A 115 -11.00 26.50 -16.02
C PRO A 115 -9.53 26.91 -15.87
N GLY A 116 -9.23 28.04 -15.21
CA GLY A 116 -7.85 28.49 -14.97
C GLY A 116 -7.03 27.65 -13.99
N LYS A 117 -7.66 26.72 -13.24
CA LYS A 117 -6.98 25.81 -12.29
C LYS A 117 -7.33 24.33 -12.54
N LEU A 118 -7.99 24.03 -13.65
CA LEU A 118 -8.54 22.70 -13.93
C LEU A 118 -7.45 21.64 -14.06
N THR A 119 -6.39 21.95 -14.82
CA THR A 119 -5.23 21.07 -15.06
C THR A 119 -3.92 21.70 -14.62
N GLY A 120 -3.97 22.55 -13.59
CA GLY A 120 -2.82 23.38 -13.19
C GLY A 120 -1.58 22.56 -12.84
N PHE A 121 -1.77 21.39 -12.20
CA PHE A 121 -0.66 20.55 -11.83
C PHE A 121 -0.08 19.80 -13.05
N LEU A 122 -0.94 19.19 -13.86
CA LEU A 122 -0.50 18.47 -15.07
C LEU A 122 0.21 19.41 -16.06
N ASN A 123 -0.28 20.63 -16.24
CA ASN A 123 0.39 21.63 -17.07
C ASN A 123 1.78 22.00 -16.52
N GLY A 124 1.90 22.13 -15.20
CA GLY A 124 3.20 22.35 -14.55
C GLY A 124 4.19 21.21 -14.80
N LEU A 125 3.74 19.95 -14.74
CA LEU A 125 4.58 18.80 -15.10
C LEU A 125 5.00 18.82 -16.57
N VAL A 126 4.10 19.17 -17.48
CA VAL A 126 4.40 19.31 -18.91
C VAL A 126 5.48 20.38 -19.14
N GLU A 127 5.38 21.54 -18.48
CA GLU A 127 6.40 22.58 -18.57
C GLU A 127 7.77 22.12 -18.05
N LEU A 128 7.81 21.34 -16.96
CA LEU A 128 9.06 20.80 -16.43
C LEU A 128 9.74 19.84 -17.42
N ILE A 129 8.97 18.97 -18.08
CA ILE A 129 9.48 18.07 -19.11
C ILE A 129 10.02 18.86 -20.31
N LYS A 130 9.27 19.87 -20.78
CA LYS A 130 9.71 20.74 -21.88
C LYS A 130 11.02 21.46 -21.55
N LYS A 131 11.12 22.06 -20.37
CA LYS A 131 12.35 22.72 -19.90
C LYS A 131 13.54 21.75 -19.87
N GLU A 132 13.33 20.53 -19.39
CA GLU A 132 14.41 19.51 -19.36
C GLU A 132 14.79 19.02 -20.77
N HIS A 133 13.83 18.95 -21.70
CA HIS A 133 14.06 18.66 -23.11
C HIS A 133 14.91 19.76 -23.78
N ASP A 134 14.50 21.02 -23.63
CA ASP A 134 15.21 22.18 -24.18
C ASP A 134 16.63 22.28 -23.62
N LYS A 135 16.80 22.04 -22.30
CA LYS A 135 18.09 22.01 -21.62
C LYS A 135 19.04 20.96 -22.21
N LYS A 136 18.51 19.83 -22.68
CA LYS A 136 19.29 18.75 -23.32
C LYS A 136 19.55 19.00 -24.80
N GLY A 137 18.96 20.03 -25.39
CA GLY A 137 19.17 20.40 -26.79
C GLY A 137 18.58 19.40 -27.79
N TYR A 138 17.61 18.60 -27.36
CA TYR A 138 16.84 17.77 -28.28
C TYR A 138 16.00 18.67 -29.21
N ARG A 139 15.89 18.27 -30.48
CA ARG A 139 15.18 19.00 -31.54
C ARG A 139 14.02 18.16 -32.06
#